data_AF-A0A0D1I6Z4-F1
#
_entry.id   AF-A0A0D1I6Z4-F1
#
_cell.length_a   1.000
_cell.length_b   1.000
_cell.length_c   1.000
_cell.angle_alpha   90.00
_cell.angle_beta   90.00
_cell.angle_gamma   90.00
#
_symmetry.space_group_name_H-M   'P 1'
#
loop_
_entity.id
_entity.type
_entity.pdbx_description
1 polymer ?
#
loop_
_entity_poly.entity_id
_entity_poly.type
_entity_poly.pdbx_seq_one_letter_code
_entity_poly.pdbx_strand_id
1 'polypeptide(L)'
;MNYIVESSARIPVWTYGVSDGTTSTFGKIYVVPEDWLHRIVKQFGYTDIPDFQSAYTWDESKEILSIAEREGVVFEECDLSLCNKATY
;
A
#
# COMPACT_ATOMS: atom_id res chain seq x y z
N MET A 1 16.67 27.63 -6.67
CA MET A 1 15.89 26.96 -5.62
C MET A 1 16.29 25.49 -5.61
N ASN A 2 16.99 25.03 -4.58
CA ASN A 2 17.23 23.60 -4.39
C ASN A 2 15.97 23.03 -3.74
N TYR A 3 15.16 22.32 -4.52
CA TYR A 3 14.14 21.44 -3.95
C TYR A 3 14.91 20.34 -3.23
N ILE A 4 15.04 20.48 -1.92
CA ILE A 4 15.40 19.36 -1.06
C ILE A 4 14.31 18.34 -1.34
N VAL A 5 14.71 17.22 -1.94
CA VAL A 5 13.87 16.03 -2.04
C VAL A 5 13.60 15.64 -0.60
N GLU A 6 12.50 16.16 -0.05
CA GLU A 6 11.96 15.73 1.22
C GLU A 6 11.91 14.22 1.15
N SER A 7 12.51 13.58 2.13
CA SER A 7 12.44 12.13 2.29
C SER A 7 10.96 11.79 2.33
N SER A 8 10.38 11.41 1.18
CA SER A 8 8.96 11.14 1.07
C SER A 8 8.68 10.06 2.08
N ALA A 9 7.95 10.41 3.15
CA ALA A 9 7.65 9.48 4.21
C ALA A 9 7.03 8.24 3.55
N ARG A 10 7.56 7.07 3.90
CA ARG A 10 7.14 5.81 3.29
C ARG A 10 6.03 5.23 4.13
N ILE A 11 4.91 4.88 3.51
CA ILE A 11 3.77 4.34 4.22
C ILE A 11 3.34 2.97 3.65
N PRO A 12 3.08 1.97 4.51
CA PRO A 12 2.56 0.70 4.08
C PRO A 12 1.06 0.75 3.80
N VAL A 13 0.66 0.19 2.67
CA VAL A 13 -0.73 -0.13 2.29
C VAL A 13 -0.87 -1.65 2.29
N TRP A 14 -1.83 -2.16 3.06
CA TRP A 14 -2.04 -3.59 3.17
C TRP A 14 -3.11 -4.04 2.18
N THR A 15 -2.87 -5.16 1.52
CA THR A 15 -3.83 -5.83 0.65
C THR A 15 -3.93 -7.30 1.06
N TYR A 16 -5.05 -7.95 0.77
CA TYR A 16 -5.15 -9.40 0.95
C TYR A 16 -4.48 -10.15 -0.22
N GLY A 17 -3.83 -11.27 0.09
CA GLY A 17 -3.39 -12.22 -0.93
C GLY A 17 -4.58 -12.96 -1.55
N VAL A 18 -4.41 -13.39 -2.78
CA VAL A 18 -5.44 -14.11 -3.54
C VAL A 18 -5.42 -15.58 -3.10
N SER A 19 -6.50 -16.07 -2.49
CA SER A 19 -6.73 -17.52 -2.37
C SER A 19 -7.36 -18.02 -3.66
N ASP A 20 -6.51 -18.52 -4.57
CA ASP A 20 -6.93 -19.13 -5.83
C ASP A 20 -7.40 -20.60 -5.67
N GLY A 21 -7.23 -21.18 -4.47
CA GLY A 21 -7.53 -22.58 -4.18
C GLY A 21 -6.31 -23.51 -4.31
N THR A 22 -5.26 -23.10 -4.99
CA THR A 22 -3.96 -23.81 -5.01
C THR A 22 -2.90 -23.18 -4.09
N THR A 23 -2.98 -21.87 -3.87
CA THR A 23 -2.06 -21.10 -3.03
C THR A 23 -2.85 -20.13 -2.17
N SER A 24 -2.77 -20.26 -0.85
CA SER A 24 -3.18 -19.18 0.04
C SER A 24 -2.07 -18.14 0.03
N THR A 25 -2.15 -17.12 -0.84
CA THR A 25 -1.27 -15.97 -0.63
C THR A 25 -1.75 -15.24 0.61
N PHE A 26 -0.80 -14.99 1.52
CA PHE A 26 -1.02 -14.15 2.68
C PHE A 26 -1.13 -12.70 2.20
N GLY A 27 -1.60 -11.78 3.06
CA GLY A 27 -1.70 -10.37 2.68
C GLY A 27 -0.39 -9.83 2.09
N LYS A 28 -0.47 -8.90 1.14
CA LYS A 28 0.69 -8.18 0.63
C LYS A 28 0.74 -6.80 1.26
N ILE A 29 1.94 -6.29 1.49
CA ILE A 29 2.18 -4.93 1.93
C ILE A 29 2.92 -4.22 0.80
N TYR A 30 2.40 -3.06 0.42
CA TYR A 30 3.02 -2.18 -0.56
C TYR A 30 3.48 -0.90 0.12
N VAL A 31 4.72 -0.52 -0.11
CA VAL A 31 5.28 0.73 0.43
C VAL A 31 5.21 1.80 -0.65
N VAL A 32 4.50 2.90 -0.36
CA VAL A 32 4.30 4.03 -1.27
C VAL A 32 4.69 5.36 -0.60
N PRO A 33 4.89 6.45 -1.35
CA PRO A 33 5.05 7.78 -0.77
C PRO A 33 3.78 8.22 -0.04
N GLU A 34 3.94 8.76 1.17
CA GLU A 34 2.83 9.26 2.00
C GLU A 34 2.09 10.41 1.32
N ASP A 35 2.82 11.37 0.72
CA ASP A 35 2.23 12.46 -0.05
C ASP A 35 1.40 11.96 -1.25
N TRP A 36 1.85 10.87 -1.85
CA TRP A 36 1.10 10.23 -2.93
C TRP A 36 -0.18 9.63 -2.37
N LEU A 37 -0.10 8.83 -1.31
CA LEU A 37 -1.26 8.19 -0.71
C LEU A 37 -2.28 9.22 -0.21
N HIS A 38 -1.83 10.29 0.43
CA HIS A 38 -2.69 11.38 0.91
C HIS A 38 -3.49 12.06 -0.21
N ARG A 39 -2.94 12.14 -1.43
CA ARG A 39 -3.68 12.64 -2.60
C ARG A 39 -4.68 11.63 -3.13
N ILE A 40 -4.32 10.34 -3.12
CA ILE A 40 -5.15 9.26 -3.61
C ILE A 40 -6.35 9.02 -2.69
N VAL A 41 -6.16 8.88 -1.38
CA VAL A 41 -7.25 8.57 -0.44
C VAL A 41 -8.39 9.60 -0.49
N LYS A 42 -8.07 10.86 -0.77
CA LYS A 42 -9.07 11.92 -0.98
C LYS A 42 -9.93 11.72 -2.23
N GLN A 43 -9.38 11.12 -3.28
CA GLN A 43 -10.14 10.77 -4.50
C GLN A 43 -11.14 9.65 -4.23
N PHE A 44 -10.84 8.78 -3.27
CA PHE A 44 -11.71 7.70 -2.79
C PHE A 44 -12.71 8.16 -1.71
N GLY A 45 -12.67 9.44 -1.32
CA GLY A 45 -13.61 10.02 -0.36
C GLY A 45 -13.18 9.94 1.11
N TYR A 46 -11.96 9.48 1.39
CA TYR A 46 -11.39 9.50 2.74
C TYR A 46 -10.90 10.90 3.12
N THR A 47 -10.98 11.20 4.42
CA THR A 47 -10.56 12.50 4.96
C THR A 47 -9.04 12.62 4.95
N ASP A 48 -8.37 11.56 5.41
CA ASP A 48 -6.92 11.48 5.62
C ASP A 48 -6.48 10.01 5.67
N ILE A 49 -5.16 9.79 5.81
CA ILE A 49 -4.56 8.46 5.83
C ILE A 49 -5.05 7.61 7.02
N PRO A 50 -5.11 8.13 8.26
CA PRO A 50 -5.73 7.42 9.39
C PRO A 50 -7.17 6.96 9.13
N ASP A 51 -8.01 7.84 8.58
CA ASP A 51 -9.38 7.52 8.18
C ASP A 51 -9.39 6.37 7.16
N PHE A 52 -8.59 6.50 6.09
CA PHE A 52 -8.35 5.44 5.12
C PHE A 52 -7.94 4.14 5.81
N GLN A 53 -6.86 4.10 6.59
CA GLN A 53 -6.35 2.89 7.25
C GLN A 53 -7.35 2.24 8.22
N SER A 54 -8.30 2.99 8.75
CA SER A 54 -9.33 2.49 9.67
C SER A 54 -10.56 1.93 8.97
N ALA A 55 -10.85 2.38 7.75
CA ALA A 55 -12.14 2.18 7.09
C ALA A 55 -12.06 1.53 5.71
N TYR A 56 -10.88 1.51 5.08
CA TYR A 56 -10.73 1.03 3.72
C TYR A 56 -11.13 -0.42 3.54
N THR A 57 -11.82 -0.67 2.42
CA THR A 57 -12.18 -2.02 2.01
C THR A 57 -11.11 -2.63 1.12
N TRP A 58 -11.19 -3.96 1.00
CA TRP A 58 -10.22 -4.72 0.22
C TRP A 58 -10.25 -4.40 -1.27
N ASP A 59 -11.41 -4.11 -1.85
CA ASP A 59 -11.53 -3.75 -3.25
C ASP A 59 -10.85 -2.39 -3.53
N GLU A 60 -10.99 -1.44 -2.62
CA GLU A 60 -10.33 -0.13 -2.73
C GLU A 60 -8.80 -0.27 -2.62
N SER A 61 -8.31 -1.16 -1.75
CA SER A 61 -6.87 -1.41 -1.62
C SER A 61 -6.22 -1.93 -2.91
N LYS A 62 -6.95 -2.73 -3.71
CA LYS A 62 -6.47 -3.24 -5.01
C LYS A 62 -6.47 -2.17 -6.09
N GLU A 63 -7.47 -1.29 -6.08
CA GLU A 63 -7.54 -0.18 -7.03
C GLU A 63 -6.42 0.82 -6.76
N ILE A 64 -6.23 1.19 -5.49
CA ILE A 64 -5.12 2.06 -5.05
C ILE A 64 -3.77 1.45 -5.45
N LEU A 65 -3.60 0.14 -5.25
CA LEU A 65 -2.40 -0.57 -5.71
C LEU A 65 -2.21 -0.48 -7.23
N SER A 66 -3.25 -0.75 -8.01
CA SER A 66 -3.16 -0.70 -9.47
C SER A 66 -2.77 0.69 -9.97
N ILE A 67 -3.23 1.75 -9.28
CA ILE A 67 -2.82 3.13 -9.55
C ILE A 67 -1.35 3.32 -9.16
N ALA A 68 -0.92 2.83 -8.00
CA ALA A 68 0.46 2.93 -7.53
C ALA A 68 1.46 2.29 -8.51
N GLU A 69 1.15 1.10 -9.02
CA GLU A 69 1.98 0.38 -10.00
C GLU A 69 2.00 1.11 -11.35
N ARG A 70 0.84 1.58 -11.82
CA ARG A 70 0.72 2.34 -13.06
C ARG A 70 1.53 3.64 -13.02
N GLU A 71 1.59 4.29 -11.87
CA GLU A 71 2.35 5.53 -11.66
C GLU A 71 3.83 5.27 -11.28
N GLY A 72 4.21 4.01 -11.06
CA GLY A 72 5.59 3.63 -10.71
C GLY A 72 6.04 4.13 -9.35
N VAL A 73 5.11 4.30 -8.40
CA VAL A 73 5.39 4.84 -7.06
C VAL A 73 5.54 3.77 -5.97
N VAL A 74 5.40 2.49 -6.33
CA VAL A 74 5.64 1.38 -5.40
C VAL A 74 7.14 1.26 -5.15
N PHE A 75 7.57 1.48 -3.90
CA PHE A 75 8.96 1.30 -3.50
C PHE A 75 9.30 -0.16 -3.22
N GLU A 76 8.44 -0.85 -2.48
CA GLU A 76 8.70 -2.20 -1.97
C GLU A 76 7.38 -3.00 -1.96
N GLU A 77 7.44 -4.26 -2.39
CA GLU A 77 6.39 -5.26 -2.21
C GLU A 77 6.88 -6.28 -1.17
N CYS A 78 6.14 -6.46 -0.08
CA CYS A 78 6.38 -7.47 0.93
C CYS A 78 5.21 -8.44 0.98
N ASP A 79 5.49 -9.73 0.79
CA ASP A 79 4.49 -10.77 1.02
C ASP A 79 4.50 -11.16 2.51
N LEU A 80 3.34 -11.09 3.18
CA LEU A 80 3.25 -11.46 4.61
C LEU A 80 3.64 -12.91 4.86
N SER A 81 3.56 -13.78 3.85
CA SER A 81 4.03 -15.16 3.94
C SER A 81 5.55 -15.26 4.12
N LEU A 82 6.29 -14.27 3.61
CA LEU A 82 7.74 -14.20 3.68
C LEU A 82 8.24 -13.46 4.92
N CYS A 83 7.44 -12.53 5.47
CA CYS A 83 7.77 -11.82 6.72
C CYS A 83 7.83 -12.75 7.95
N ASN A 84 7.21 -13.94 7.91
CA ASN A 84 7.27 -14.94 8.99
C ASN A 84 8.52 -15.83 8.97
N LYS A 85 9.43 -15.69 7.99
CA LYS A 85 10.66 -16.52 7.91
C LYS A 85 11.90 -15.91 8.56
N ALA A 86 11.72 -14.84 9.35
CA ALA A 86 12.81 -14.19 10.07
C ALA A 86 12.68 -14.29 11.60
N THR A 87 12.08 -15.33 12.17
CA THR A 87 12.33 -15.70 13.58
C THR A 87 11.95 -17.17 13.84
N TYR A 88 12.91 -18.09 13.78
CA TYR A 88 13.03 -19.26 14.67
C TYR A 88 14.48 -19.68 14.73
#